data_AF-A0A7W4HKG2-F1
#
_entry.id   AF-A0A7W4HKG2-F1
#
_cell.length_a   1.000
_cell.length_b   1.000
_cell.length_c   1.000
_cell.angle_alpha   90.00
_cell.angle_beta   90.00
_cell.angle_gamma   90.00
#
_symmetry.space_group_name_H-M   'P 1'
#
loop_
_entity.id
_entity.type
_entity.pdbx_description
1 polymer ?
#
loop_
_entity_poly.entity_id
_entity_poly.type
_entity_poly.pdbx_seq_one_letter_code
_entity_poly.pdbx_strand_id
1 'polypeptide(L)' 'MGQPKKQTSPRKTGLRRSHLVLELARKVNKTSPVKVYTTKRESGKKLVAEIAANKAAAANK' A
#
# COMPACT_ATOMS: atom_id res chain seq x y z
N MET A 1 -12.89 -3.96 32.91
CA MET A 1 -12.38 -3.31 31.68
C MET A 1 -12.69 -1.83 31.73
N GLY A 2 -11.71 -0.95 31.47
CA GLY A 2 -11.94 0.48 31.43
C GLY A 2 -12.81 0.86 30.23
N GLN A 3 -13.98 1.45 30.48
CA GLN A 3 -14.82 1.98 29.40
C GLN A 3 -14.22 3.28 28.85
N PRO A 4 -14.25 3.50 27.53
CA PRO A 4 -13.78 4.74 26.94
C PRO A 4 -14.68 5.91 27.38
N LYS A 5 -14.09 6.97 27.92
CA LYS A 5 -14.83 8.17 28.34
C LYS A 5 -15.54 8.88 27.17
N LYS A 6 -14.98 8.78 25.96
CA LYS A 6 -15.45 9.44 24.74
C LYS A 6 -15.23 8.54 23.52
N GLN A 7 -16.07 8.71 22.52
CA GLN A 7 -15.89 8.11 21.20
C GLN A 7 -14.60 8.63 20.56
N THR A 8 -13.85 7.73 19.92
CA THR A 8 -12.67 8.14 19.13
C THR A 8 -13.11 8.82 17.84
N SER A 9 -12.47 9.94 17.48
CA SER A 9 -12.82 10.67 16.25
C SER A 9 -12.63 9.80 14.99
N PRO A 10 -13.41 10.04 13.92
CA PRO A 10 -13.30 9.27 12.67
C PRO A 10 -11.88 9.27 12.11
N ARG A 11 -11.20 10.42 12.13
CA ARG A 11 -9.80 10.55 11.69
C ARG A 11 -8.86 9.65 12.49
N LYS A 12 -8.94 9.64 13.83
CA LYS A 12 -8.06 8.84 14.69
C LYS A 12 -8.32 7.34 14.52
N THR A 13 -9.57 6.95 14.26
CA THR A 13 -9.91 5.56 13.94
C THR A 13 -9.38 5.12 12.58
N GLY A 14 -9.50 5.96 11.55
CA GLY A 14 -8.95 5.69 10.21
C GLY A 14 -7.43 5.55 10.24
N LEU A 15 -6.73 6.49 10.88
CA LEU A 15 -5.27 6.43 11.04
C LEU A 15 -4.81 5.15 11.75
N ARG A 16 -5.48 4.77 12.85
CA ARG A 16 -5.16 3.54 13.57
C ARG A 16 -5.34 2.30 12.70
N ARG A 17 -6.34 2.30 11.81
CA ARG A 17 -6.66 1.16 10.91
C ARG A 17 -5.93 1.20 9.56
N SER A 18 -5.05 2.18 9.34
CA SER A 18 -4.32 2.33 8.06
C SER A 18 -3.45 1.11 7.69
N HIS A 19 -2.86 0.45 8.69
CA HIS A 19 -2.04 -0.75 8.48
C HIS A 19 -2.84 -1.91 7.88
N LEU A 20 -4.12 -2.08 8.27
CA LEU A 20 -4.98 -3.15 7.74
C LEU A 20 -5.19 -3.02 6.23
N VAL A 21 -5.34 -1.78 5.75
CA VAL A 21 -5.51 -1.49 4.31
C VAL A 21 -4.22 -1.81 3.54
N LEU A 22 -3.06 -1.46 4.10
CA LEU A 22 -1.76 -1.77 3.48
C LEU A 22 -1.46 -3.27 3.45
N GLU A 23 -1.73 -3.98 4.55
CA GLU A 23 -1.54 -5.42 4.63
C GLU A 23 -2.45 -6.16 3.66
N LEU A 24 -3.71 -5.75 3.56
CA LEU A 24 -4.66 -6.31 2.61
C LEU A 24 -4.18 -6.11 1.16
N ALA A 25 -3.79 -4.88 0.80
CA ALA A 25 -3.30 -4.58 -0.54
C ALA A 25 -2.05 -5.42 -0.91
N ARG A 26 -1.14 -5.62 0.05
CA ARG A 26 0.04 -6.50 -0.15
C ARG A 26 -0.34 -7.97 -0.31
N LYS A 27 -1.30 -8.46 0.46
CA LYS A 27 -1.78 -9.85 0.35
C LYS A 27 -2.45 -10.09 -1.00
N VAL A 28 -3.37 -9.21 -1.41
CA VAL A 28 -4.08 -9.32 -2.69
C VAL A 28 -3.10 -9.29 -3.87
N ASN A 29 -2.12 -8.38 -3.85
CA ASN A 29 -1.08 -8.34 -4.89
C ASN A 29 -0.20 -9.60 -4.98
N LYS A 30 -0.14 -10.42 -3.92
CA LYS A 30 0.63 -11.69 -3.91
C LYS A 30 -0.21 -12.87 -4.38
N THR A 31 -1.49 -12.90 -4.05
CA THR A 31 -2.33 -14.10 -4.21
C THR A 31 -3.33 -13.99 -5.36
N SER A 32 -3.65 -12.78 -5.81
CA SER A 32 -4.68 -12.51 -6.82
C SER A 32 -4.04 -11.92 -8.08
N PRO A 33 -4.59 -12.19 -9.28
CA PRO A 33 -4.21 -11.49 -10.50
C PRO A 33 -4.59 -10.00 -10.49
N VAL A 34 -5.39 -9.56 -9.53
CA VAL A 34 -5.84 -8.17 -9.41
C VAL A 34 -4.74 -7.29 -8.81
N LYS A 35 -4.29 -6.29 -9.57
CA LYS A 35 -3.30 -5.31 -9.12
C LYS A 35 -3.96 -4.23 -8.26
N VAL A 36 -3.59 -4.17 -6.98
CA VAL A 36 -4.09 -3.19 -6.01
C VAL A 36 -3.00 -2.19 -5.65
N TYR A 37 -3.33 -0.90 -5.61
CA TYR A 37 -2.41 0.15 -5.16
C TYR A 37 -2.24 0.09 -3.63
N THR A 38 -1.01 0.11 -3.12
CA THR A 38 -0.81 0.18 -1.66
C THR A 38 -0.73 1.62 -1.16
N THR A 39 0.07 2.48 -1.81
CA THR A 39 0.17 3.91 -1.46
C THR A 39 -0.02 4.80 -2.69
N LYS A 40 -0.39 6.06 -2.46
CA LYS A 40 -0.62 7.07 -3.52
C LYS A 40 0.58 7.27 -4.46
N ARG A 41 1.80 6.91 -4.03
CA ARG A 41 3.04 7.09 -4.81
C ARG A 41 3.49 5.85 -5.60
N GLU A 42 2.79 4.72 -5.48
CA GLU A 42 3.16 3.51 -6.22
C GLU A 42 2.70 3.50 -7.69
N SER A 43 1.73 4.32 -8.08
CA SER A 43 1.27 4.42 -9.47
C SER A 43 1.93 5.55 -10.26
N GLY A 44 2.93 6.23 -9.68
CA GLY A 44 3.56 7.40 -10.30
C GLY A 44 4.49 7.04 -11.46
N LYS A 45 4.68 7.98 -12.41
CA LYS A 45 5.69 7.92 -13.49
C LYS A 45 7.07 7.47 -13.00
N LYS A 46 7.41 7.76 -11.74
CA LYS A 46 8.66 7.37 -11.09
C LYS A 46 8.84 5.84 -11.01
N LEU A 47 7.78 5.10 -10.67
CA LEU A 47 7.83 3.64 -10.61
C LEU A 47 7.93 3.03 -12.02
N VAL A 48 7.24 3.61 -13.01
CA VAL A 48 7.36 3.19 -14.42
C VAL A 48 8.78 3.40 -14.95
N ALA A 49 9.39 4.56 -14.65
CA ALA A 49 10.77 4.86 -15.02
C ALA A 49 11.77 3.91 -14.34
N GLU A 50 11.54 3.58 -13.07
CA GLU A 50 12.38 2.66 -12.30
C GLU A 50 12.26 1.20 -12.79
N ILE A 51 11.04 0.74 -13.14
CA ILE A 51 10.84 -0.56 -13.80
C ILE A 51 11.55 -0.61 -15.16
N ALA A 52 11.42 0.44 -15.98
CA ALA A 52 12.05 0.51 -17.29
C ALA A 52 13.58 0.46 -17.18
N ALA A 53 14.15 1.21 -16.22
CA ALA A 53 15.59 1.20 -15.94
C ALA A 53 16.08 -0.18 -15.47
N ASN A 54 15.35 -0.84 -14.55
CA ASN A 54 15.72 -2.16 -14.03
C ASN A 54 15.61 -3.26 -15.11
N LYS A 55 14.64 -3.16 -16.03
CA LYS A 55 14.49 -4.10 -17.16
C LYS A 55 15.64 -3.96 -18.16
N ALA A 56 16.09 -2.74 -18.43
CA ALA A 56 17.24 -2.49 -19.31
C ALA A 56 18.56 -3.01 -18.69
N ALA A 57 18.75 -2.87 -17.38
CA ALA A 57 19.92 -3.39 -16.69
C ALA A 57 19.98 -4.93 -16.67
N ALA A 58 18.83 -5.60 -16.60
CA ALA A 58 18.75 -7.07 -16.61
C ALA A 58 19.01 -7.71 -17.99
N ALA A 59 18.88 -6.94 -19.08
CA ALA A 59 19.11 -7.43 -20.44
C ALA A 59 20.59 -7.37 -20.89
N ASN A 60 21.43 -6.63 -20.15
CA ASN A 60 22.86 -6.44 -20.44
C ASN A 60 23.77 -7.28 -19.50
N LYS A 61 23.20 -8.30 -18.86
CA LYS A 61 23.90 -9.27 -18.04
C LYS A 61 23.72 -10.66 -18.66
#